data_AF-A0A6J7FBD5-F1
#
_entry.id   AF-A0A6J7FBD5-F1
#
_cell.length_a   1.000
_cell.length_b   1.000
_cell.length_c   1.000
_cell.angle_alpha   90.00
_cell.angle_beta   90.00
_cell.angle_gamma   90.00
#
_symmetry.space_group_name_H-M   'P 1'
#
loop_
_entity.id
_entity.type
_entity.pdbx_description
1 polymer ?
#
loop_
_entity_poly.entity_id
_entity_poly.type
_entity_poly.pdbx_seq_one_letter_code
_entity_poly.pdbx_strand_id
1 'polypeptide(L)'
;MSLPGSAAPPAIDRRRDGYSVQSGEAVVNLIRQGITARDILTKKAFENAITVVMALGGSTNAVLHLLAIAHEADVELSLEDFNRIGARVPLLGDLKPFGRFVMTDVDKVGGIPVVMRALLDAGLLHGDCLTVTGKTMAENLADIAPPVADGDILYSVEKPLATTGGITILGGSLSPEGAVCKTAGVGVDVFEGPARVFEREQNAMAALEDGTIQAGDVVVIRYEGPKGGPGMREMLMITGAIKGAGLGKSVMLITDGRFSGGTTGLCVGHVAPEAVDGGPIALVRDGDRIRIDVANRTLDLLVNPSELMARKTTWKPVPHKYQRGVLAKYAKLVGSASRGAVCD
;
A
#
# COMPACT_ATOMS: atom_id res chain seq x y z
N MET A 1 13.53 6.26 -11.24
CA MET A 1 14.48 7.13 -10.50
C MET A 1 15.79 6.43 -10.10
N SER A 2 16.00 5.15 -10.41
CA SER A 2 17.25 4.44 -10.12
C SER A 2 17.73 3.72 -11.38
N LEU A 3 19.01 3.37 -11.44
CA LEU A 3 19.54 2.56 -12.54
C LEU A 3 18.80 1.21 -12.60
N PRO A 4 18.36 0.77 -13.79
CA PRO A 4 17.66 -0.52 -13.90
C PRO A 4 18.55 -1.67 -13.41
N GLY A 5 17.96 -2.59 -12.63
CA GLY A 5 18.66 -3.70 -11.98
C GLY A 5 19.24 -3.40 -10.59
N SER A 6 19.44 -2.13 -10.22
CA SER A 6 20.06 -1.75 -8.93
C SER A 6 19.25 -2.09 -7.66
N ALA A 7 17.96 -2.40 -7.80
CA ALA A 7 17.07 -2.66 -6.69
C ALA A 7 17.26 -4.03 -6.03
N ALA A 8 17.62 -5.05 -6.82
CA ALA A 8 17.57 -6.45 -6.37
C ALA A 8 18.82 -6.95 -5.63
N PRO A 9 20.06 -6.55 -5.98
CA PRO A 9 21.26 -7.09 -5.34
C PRO A 9 21.24 -6.90 -3.82
N PRO A 10 21.56 -7.93 -3.02
CA PRO A 10 21.59 -7.84 -1.56
C PRO A 10 22.55 -6.74 -1.07
N ALA A 11 22.28 -6.15 0.10
CA ALA A 11 23.07 -5.04 0.65
C ALA A 11 24.59 -5.34 0.76
N ILE A 12 24.94 -6.60 1.04
CA ILE A 12 26.33 -7.06 1.20
C ILE A 12 27.03 -7.41 -0.13
N ASP A 13 26.31 -7.35 -1.25
CA ASP A 13 26.82 -7.74 -2.56
C ASP A 13 27.59 -6.59 -3.23
N ARG A 14 28.81 -6.87 -3.70
CA ARG A 14 29.69 -5.86 -4.32
C ARG A 14 29.17 -5.28 -5.64
N ARG A 15 28.17 -5.89 -6.27
CA ARG A 15 27.47 -5.28 -7.41
C ARG A 15 26.84 -3.94 -7.03
N ARG A 16 26.49 -3.73 -5.75
CA ARG A 16 25.95 -2.46 -5.26
C ARG A 16 26.98 -1.32 -5.34
N ASP A 17 28.25 -1.58 -5.05
CA ASP A 17 29.34 -0.61 -5.24
C ASP A 17 29.44 -0.17 -6.70
N GLY A 18 29.31 -1.11 -7.64
CA GLY A 18 29.26 -0.81 -9.07
C GLY A 18 28.09 0.11 -9.44
N TYR A 19 26.87 -0.21 -8.98
CA TYR A 19 25.70 0.64 -9.19
C TYR A 19 25.84 2.02 -8.53
N SER A 20 26.55 2.13 -7.40
CA SER A 20 26.84 3.41 -6.75
C SER A 20 27.74 4.30 -7.61
N VAL A 21 28.83 3.75 -8.16
CA VAL A 21 29.71 4.49 -9.08
C VAL A 21 28.95 4.90 -10.33
N GLN A 22 28.24 3.97 -10.97
CA GLN A 22 27.44 4.23 -12.17
C GLN A 22 26.35 5.28 -11.93
N SER A 23 25.79 5.35 -10.71
CA SER A 23 24.79 6.36 -10.36
C SER A 23 25.42 7.76 -10.28
N GLY A 24 26.69 7.86 -9.83
CA GLY A 24 27.48 9.09 -9.88
C GLY A 24 27.76 9.53 -11.33
N GLU A 25 28.10 8.59 -12.21
CA GLU A 25 28.28 8.87 -13.64
C GLU A 25 26.96 9.31 -14.30
N ALA A 26 25.86 8.64 -13.95
CA ALA A 26 24.54 8.92 -14.49
C ALA A 26 24.09 10.34 -14.15
N VAL A 27 24.22 10.79 -12.90
CA VAL A 27 23.80 12.16 -12.54
C VAL A 27 24.63 13.23 -13.24
N VAL A 28 25.93 13.01 -13.45
CA VAL A 28 26.78 13.93 -14.25
C VAL A 28 26.29 13.97 -15.71
N ASN A 29 25.91 12.82 -16.27
CA ASN A 29 25.31 12.77 -17.61
C ASN A 29 23.96 13.50 -17.66
N LEU A 30 23.07 13.33 -16.68
CA LEU A 30 21.80 14.07 -16.61
C LEU A 30 22.02 15.58 -16.58
N ILE A 31 23.00 16.06 -15.80
CA ILE A 31 23.38 17.49 -15.75
C ILE A 31 23.84 17.97 -17.13
N ARG A 32 24.69 17.20 -17.83
CA ARG A 32 25.15 17.57 -19.18
C ARG A 32 24.01 17.66 -20.19
N GLN A 33 22.99 16.82 -20.05
CA GLN A 33 21.81 16.80 -20.92
C GLN A 33 20.71 17.78 -20.48
N GLY A 34 20.86 18.44 -19.32
CA GLY A 34 19.82 19.30 -18.76
C GLY A 34 18.57 18.56 -18.28
N ILE A 35 18.68 17.25 -18.00
CA ILE A 35 17.56 16.42 -17.54
C ILE A 35 17.40 16.58 -16.02
N THR A 36 16.19 16.88 -15.58
CA THR A 36 15.80 17.07 -14.18
C THR A 36 14.87 15.95 -13.70
N ALA A 37 14.57 15.94 -12.39
CA ALA A 37 13.71 14.91 -11.81
C ALA A 37 12.28 14.94 -12.37
N ARG A 38 11.71 16.11 -12.68
CA ARG A 38 10.33 16.23 -13.20
C ARG A 38 10.20 15.80 -14.67
N ASP A 39 11.30 15.82 -15.43
CA ASP A 39 11.34 15.23 -16.78
C ASP A 39 11.18 13.70 -16.73
N ILE A 40 11.55 13.08 -15.60
CA ILE A 40 11.47 11.64 -15.37
C ILE A 40 10.18 11.27 -14.61
N LEU A 41 9.84 12.01 -13.56
CA LEU A 41 8.67 11.78 -12.69
C LEU A 41 7.38 12.29 -13.35
N THR A 42 7.03 11.72 -14.49
CA THR A 42 5.78 12.02 -15.22
C THR A 42 4.64 11.12 -14.75
N LYS A 43 3.39 11.47 -15.11
CA LYS A 43 2.21 10.62 -14.88
C LYS A 43 2.46 9.18 -15.33
N LYS A 44 2.98 8.98 -16.55
CA LYS A 44 3.31 7.65 -17.10
C LYS A 44 4.35 6.90 -16.25
N ALA A 45 5.33 7.60 -15.67
CA ALA A 45 6.30 6.97 -14.77
C ALA A 45 5.67 6.53 -13.44
N PHE A 46 4.71 7.30 -12.90
CA PHE A 46 3.91 6.86 -11.75
C PHE A 46 3.01 5.68 -12.09
N GLU A 47 2.38 5.67 -13.27
CA GLU A 47 1.61 4.51 -13.72
C GLU A 47 2.49 3.26 -13.82
N ASN A 48 3.71 3.38 -14.37
CA ASN A 48 4.70 2.30 -14.38
C ASN A 48 5.05 1.81 -12.97
N ALA A 49 5.24 2.72 -12.01
CA ALA A 49 5.53 2.36 -10.63
C ALA A 49 4.37 1.59 -9.99
N ILE A 50 3.11 2.03 -10.21
CA ILE A 50 1.92 1.33 -9.75
C ILE A 50 1.84 -0.06 -10.39
N THR A 51 2.05 -0.18 -11.71
CA THR A 51 2.05 -1.47 -12.42
C THR A 51 3.03 -2.44 -11.79
N VAL A 52 4.28 -2.03 -11.53
CA VAL A 52 5.29 -2.91 -10.92
C VAL A 52 4.92 -3.27 -9.48
N VAL A 53 4.40 -2.33 -8.68
CA VAL A 53 3.94 -2.60 -7.32
C VAL A 53 2.81 -3.63 -7.30
N MET A 54 1.83 -3.50 -8.21
CA MET A 54 0.71 -4.43 -8.34
C MET A 54 1.18 -5.82 -8.77
N ALA A 55 2.07 -5.88 -9.76
CA ALA A 55 2.63 -7.12 -10.29
C ALA A 55 3.45 -7.91 -9.24
N LEU A 56 4.06 -7.23 -8.27
CA LEU A 56 4.83 -7.89 -7.22
C LEU A 56 4.07 -8.10 -5.92
N GLY A 57 2.81 -7.66 -5.83
CA GLY A 57 2.04 -7.68 -4.59
C GLY A 57 2.71 -6.89 -3.47
N GLY A 58 3.22 -5.70 -3.84
CA GLY A 58 4.03 -4.84 -2.98
C GLY A 58 3.33 -4.36 -1.70
N SER A 59 4.04 -3.54 -0.92
CA SER A 59 3.48 -2.97 0.31
C SER A 59 2.36 -1.97 -0.01
N THR A 60 1.29 -1.99 0.79
CA THR A 60 0.23 -0.97 0.74
C THR A 60 0.74 0.43 1.05
N ASN A 61 1.85 0.56 1.80
CA ASN A 61 2.54 1.84 2.02
C ASN A 61 3.01 2.51 0.71
N ALA A 62 3.24 1.72 -0.36
CA ALA A 62 3.60 2.28 -1.66
C ALA A 62 2.50 3.20 -2.21
N VAL A 63 1.22 2.96 -1.88
CA VAL A 63 0.12 3.85 -2.25
C VAL A 63 0.35 5.24 -1.64
N LEU A 64 0.60 5.29 -0.34
CA LEU A 64 0.85 6.55 0.37
C LEU A 64 2.07 7.29 -0.20
N HIS A 65 3.17 6.58 -0.39
CA HIS A 65 4.42 7.19 -0.85
C HIS A 65 4.35 7.65 -2.30
N LEU A 66 3.72 6.89 -3.20
CA LEU A 66 3.58 7.31 -4.60
C LEU A 66 2.68 8.53 -4.74
N LEU A 67 1.59 8.62 -3.95
CA LEU A 67 0.76 9.83 -3.89
C LEU A 67 1.57 11.05 -3.41
N ALA A 68 2.35 10.90 -2.34
CA ALA A 68 3.19 11.98 -1.81
C ALA A 68 4.28 12.41 -2.81
N ILE A 69 4.97 11.45 -3.45
CA ILE A 69 6.01 11.76 -4.45
C ILE A 69 5.39 12.43 -5.68
N ALA A 70 4.17 12.03 -6.09
CA ALA A 70 3.46 12.68 -7.19
C ALA A 70 3.06 14.12 -6.85
N HIS A 71 2.57 14.36 -5.64
CA HIS A 71 2.32 15.72 -5.13
C HIS A 71 3.58 16.60 -5.20
N GLU A 72 4.71 16.14 -4.68
CA GLU A 72 6.00 16.88 -4.73
C GLU A 72 6.52 17.12 -6.17
N ALA A 73 6.17 16.21 -7.08
CA ALA A 73 6.50 16.33 -8.50
C ALA A 73 5.54 17.23 -9.29
N ASP A 74 4.51 17.80 -8.65
CA ASP A 74 3.38 18.50 -9.28
C ASP A 74 2.66 17.63 -10.33
N VAL A 75 2.45 16.35 -10.03
CA VAL A 75 1.74 15.38 -10.87
C VAL A 75 0.48 14.88 -10.17
N GLU A 76 -0.66 15.00 -10.85
CA GLU A 76 -1.92 14.48 -10.33
C GLU A 76 -1.91 12.94 -10.30
N LEU A 77 -1.99 12.38 -9.10
CA LEU A 77 -2.13 10.95 -8.85
C LEU A 77 -3.20 10.76 -7.77
N SER A 78 -4.10 9.81 -8.00
CA SER A 78 -5.21 9.54 -7.08
C SER A 78 -5.31 8.05 -6.78
N LEU A 79 -6.09 7.71 -5.75
CA LEU A 79 -6.45 6.33 -5.45
C LEU A 79 -7.14 5.61 -6.63
N GLU A 80 -7.83 6.35 -7.51
CA GLU A 80 -8.48 5.75 -8.68
C GLU A 80 -7.47 5.27 -9.74
N ASP A 81 -6.29 5.86 -9.81
CA ASP A 81 -5.23 5.36 -10.68
C ASP A 81 -4.76 3.96 -10.28
N PHE A 82 -4.67 3.70 -8.96
CA PHE A 82 -4.36 2.37 -8.44
C PHE A 82 -5.45 1.36 -8.77
N ASN A 83 -6.72 1.76 -8.68
CA ASN A 83 -7.85 0.92 -9.09
C ASN A 83 -7.81 0.56 -10.57
N ARG A 84 -7.67 1.57 -11.43
CA ARG A 84 -7.64 1.41 -12.89
C ARG A 84 -6.49 0.52 -13.36
N ILE A 85 -5.30 0.70 -12.78
CA ILE A 85 -4.11 -0.08 -13.13
C ILE A 85 -4.20 -1.48 -12.51
N GLY A 86 -4.52 -1.59 -11.22
CA GLY A 86 -4.63 -2.86 -10.50
C GLY A 86 -5.66 -3.82 -11.09
N ALA A 87 -6.72 -3.30 -11.73
CA ALA A 87 -7.72 -4.11 -12.43
C ALA A 87 -7.20 -4.82 -13.70
N ARG A 88 -6.05 -4.39 -14.24
CA ARG A 88 -5.47 -4.91 -15.48
C ARG A 88 -4.15 -5.65 -15.28
N VAL A 89 -3.50 -5.46 -14.12
CA VAL A 89 -2.16 -5.99 -13.85
C VAL A 89 -2.25 -7.25 -13.01
N PRO A 90 -1.83 -8.41 -13.54
CA PRO A 90 -1.84 -9.65 -12.78
C PRO A 90 -0.70 -9.69 -11.75
N LEU A 91 -0.83 -10.57 -10.75
CA LEU A 91 0.22 -10.84 -9.78
C LEU A 91 1.26 -11.80 -10.39
N LEU A 92 2.50 -11.35 -10.48
CA LEU A 92 3.62 -12.05 -11.11
C LEU A 92 4.66 -12.56 -10.10
N GLY A 93 4.72 -12.01 -8.88
CA GLY A 93 5.73 -12.41 -7.89
C GLY A 93 5.18 -13.32 -6.79
N ASP A 94 5.79 -14.48 -6.57
CA ASP A 94 5.53 -15.35 -5.40
C ASP A 94 6.43 -14.95 -4.22
N LEU A 95 6.17 -13.74 -3.69
CA LEU A 95 7.06 -13.08 -2.74
C LEU A 95 6.45 -12.95 -1.35
N LYS A 96 7.30 -13.09 -0.33
CA LYS A 96 6.92 -12.82 1.05
C LYS A 96 6.34 -11.40 1.20
N PRO A 97 5.33 -11.22 2.08
CA PRO A 97 4.94 -12.16 3.14
C PRO A 97 3.86 -13.20 2.79
N PHE A 98 3.20 -13.07 1.63
CA PHE A 98 2.12 -14.01 1.26
C PHE A 98 2.69 -15.21 0.49
N GLY A 99 3.76 -14.98 -0.27
CA GLY A 99 4.44 -15.98 -1.07
C GLY A 99 5.63 -16.64 -0.39
N ARG A 100 6.38 -17.42 -1.18
CA ARG A 100 7.48 -18.28 -0.73
C ARG A 100 8.84 -17.55 -0.69
N PHE A 101 9.11 -16.71 -1.68
CA PHE A 101 10.47 -16.23 -1.98
C PHE A 101 10.76 -14.83 -1.43
N VAL A 102 12.04 -14.46 -1.42
CA VAL A 102 12.52 -13.14 -0.97
C VAL A 102 13.27 -12.41 -2.07
N MET A 103 13.63 -11.14 -1.85
CA MET A 103 14.28 -10.29 -2.86
C MET A 103 15.62 -10.86 -3.37
N THR A 104 16.34 -11.63 -2.54
CA THR A 104 17.58 -12.30 -2.97
C THR A 104 17.31 -13.42 -3.99
N ASP A 105 16.12 -14.01 -3.99
CA ASP A 105 15.74 -14.99 -4.99
C ASP A 105 15.32 -14.31 -6.29
N VAL A 106 14.61 -13.17 -6.19
CA VAL A 106 14.31 -12.28 -7.33
C VAL A 106 15.59 -11.83 -8.03
N ASP A 107 16.62 -11.45 -7.28
CA ASP A 107 17.93 -11.09 -7.83
C ASP A 107 18.59 -12.23 -8.63
N LYS A 108 18.53 -13.47 -8.14
CA LYS A 108 19.12 -14.65 -8.81
C LYS A 108 18.52 -14.92 -10.19
N VAL A 109 17.24 -14.57 -10.40
CA VAL A 109 16.54 -14.80 -11.66
C VAL A 109 16.55 -13.60 -12.60
N GLY A 110 17.31 -12.54 -12.30
CA GLY A 110 17.48 -11.37 -13.17
C GLY A 110 16.85 -10.08 -12.63
N GLY A 111 16.22 -10.12 -11.46
CA GLY A 111 15.76 -8.94 -10.74
C GLY A 111 14.51 -8.27 -11.31
N ILE A 112 14.29 -7.03 -10.88
CA ILE A 112 13.15 -6.20 -11.33
C ILE A 112 13.07 -6.00 -12.86
N PRO A 113 14.19 -5.90 -13.62
CA PRO A 113 14.12 -5.80 -15.09
C PRO A 113 13.33 -6.93 -15.76
N VAL A 114 13.32 -8.15 -15.21
CA VAL A 114 12.54 -9.30 -15.72
C VAL A 114 11.05 -8.98 -15.69
N VAL A 115 10.55 -8.50 -14.55
CA VAL A 115 9.14 -8.10 -14.38
C VAL A 115 8.79 -6.93 -15.29
N MET A 116 9.66 -5.92 -15.38
CA MET A 116 9.42 -4.76 -16.23
C MET A 116 9.39 -5.12 -17.71
N ARG A 117 10.23 -6.07 -18.17
CA ARG A 117 10.21 -6.58 -19.53
C ARG A 117 8.92 -7.32 -19.84
N ALA A 118 8.50 -8.25 -18.98
CA ALA A 118 7.25 -8.98 -19.15
C ALA A 118 6.03 -8.03 -19.23
N LEU A 119 6.00 -6.98 -18.40
CA LEU A 119 4.94 -5.97 -18.42
C LEU A 119 5.00 -5.08 -19.67
N LEU A 120 6.20 -4.73 -20.15
CA LEU A 120 6.38 -3.94 -21.37
C LEU A 120 5.89 -4.71 -22.60
N ASP A 121 6.29 -5.98 -22.73
CA ASP A 121 5.93 -6.83 -23.86
C ASP A 121 4.41 -7.08 -23.91
N ALA A 122 3.75 -7.13 -22.75
CA ALA A 122 2.30 -7.22 -22.62
C ALA A 122 1.56 -5.87 -22.80
N GLY A 123 2.26 -4.76 -23.07
CA GLY A 123 1.65 -3.42 -23.23
C GLY A 123 1.08 -2.83 -21.93
N LEU A 124 1.57 -3.27 -20.77
CA LEU A 124 1.17 -2.79 -19.43
C LEU A 124 2.14 -1.76 -18.85
N LEU A 125 3.27 -1.51 -19.52
CA LEU A 125 4.31 -0.57 -19.12
C LEU A 125 4.56 0.47 -20.23
N HIS A 126 4.65 1.74 -19.85
CA HIS A 126 5.03 2.85 -20.74
C HIS A 126 6.53 2.79 -21.02
N GLY A 127 6.90 2.30 -22.20
CA GLY A 127 8.29 2.16 -22.63
C GLY A 127 9.00 3.47 -22.95
N ASP A 128 8.24 4.52 -23.30
CA ASP A 128 8.74 5.84 -23.70
C ASP A 128 9.17 6.73 -22.53
N CYS A 129 8.94 6.30 -21.28
CA CYS A 129 9.35 7.07 -20.10
C CYS A 129 10.87 7.26 -20.06
N LEU A 130 11.32 8.52 -20.02
CA LEU A 130 12.70 8.90 -19.73
C LEU A 130 13.15 8.34 -18.38
N THR A 131 14.44 8.03 -18.25
CA THR A 131 15.02 7.47 -17.03
C THR A 131 16.32 8.18 -16.65
N VAL A 132 16.88 7.81 -15.50
CA VAL A 132 18.15 8.36 -15.00
C VAL A 132 19.37 7.97 -15.84
N THR A 133 19.25 7.05 -16.79
CA THR A 133 20.33 6.74 -17.74
C THR A 133 20.40 7.76 -18.88
N GLY A 134 19.41 8.65 -19.01
CA GLY A 134 19.22 9.50 -20.19
C GLY A 134 18.53 8.78 -21.36
N LYS A 135 18.22 7.48 -21.22
CA LYS A 135 17.46 6.69 -22.17
C LYS A 135 16.03 6.45 -21.67
N THR A 136 15.17 6.03 -22.59
CA THR A 136 13.82 5.54 -22.28
C THR A 136 13.85 4.20 -21.56
N MET A 137 12.73 3.83 -20.93
CA MET A 137 12.57 2.53 -20.27
C MET A 137 12.74 1.37 -21.25
N ALA A 138 12.16 1.47 -22.45
CA ALA A 138 12.24 0.43 -23.48
C ALA A 138 13.68 0.21 -23.96
N GLU A 139 14.43 1.30 -24.21
CA GLU A 139 15.84 1.21 -24.60
C GLU A 139 16.69 0.53 -23.52
N ASN A 140 16.50 0.92 -22.26
CA ASN A 140 17.22 0.28 -21.15
C ASN A 140 16.93 -1.22 -21.04
N LEU A 141 15.66 -1.62 -21.18
CA LEU A 141 15.29 -3.04 -21.12
C LEU A 141 15.77 -3.82 -22.33
N ALA A 142 15.89 -3.17 -23.51
CA ALA A 142 16.52 -3.76 -24.68
C ALA A 142 18.03 -4.00 -24.45
N ASP A 143 18.75 -3.01 -23.91
CA ASP A 143 20.19 -3.10 -23.63
C ASP A 143 20.52 -4.16 -22.57
N ILE A 144 19.69 -4.26 -21.52
CA ILE A 144 19.89 -5.25 -20.45
C ILE A 144 19.57 -6.66 -20.93
N ALA A 145 18.60 -6.81 -21.85
CA ALA A 145 18.09 -8.08 -22.34
C ALA A 145 17.82 -9.07 -21.19
N PRO A 146 16.95 -8.73 -20.22
CA PRO A 146 16.72 -9.57 -19.06
C PRO A 146 16.18 -10.95 -19.48
N PRO A 147 16.48 -12.01 -18.73
CA PRO A 147 15.95 -13.33 -19.02
C PRO A 147 14.41 -13.33 -18.92
N VAL A 148 13.79 -14.35 -19.52
CA VAL A 148 12.36 -14.60 -19.32
C VAL A 148 12.08 -14.96 -17.87
N ALA A 149 10.86 -14.69 -17.42
CA ALA A 149 10.39 -15.06 -16.09
C ALA A 149 10.56 -16.58 -15.85
N ASP A 150 11.07 -16.97 -14.68
CA ASP A 150 11.48 -18.35 -14.40
C ASP A 150 10.29 -19.30 -14.16
N GLY A 151 9.11 -18.76 -13.86
CA GLY A 151 7.86 -19.50 -13.67
C GLY A 151 7.69 -20.09 -12.27
N ASP A 152 8.57 -19.79 -11.32
CA ASP A 152 8.46 -20.20 -9.91
C ASP A 152 8.55 -18.99 -8.96
N ILE A 153 9.58 -18.15 -9.12
CA ILE A 153 9.76 -16.91 -8.35
C ILE A 153 9.00 -15.76 -9.01
N LEU A 154 9.27 -15.56 -10.31
CA LEU A 154 8.63 -14.59 -11.18
C LEU A 154 7.86 -15.32 -12.27
N TYR A 155 6.60 -14.98 -12.43
CA TYR A 155 5.68 -15.54 -13.40
C TYR A 155 5.55 -14.63 -14.62
N SER A 156 5.27 -15.22 -15.77
CA SER A 156 4.90 -14.50 -17.00
C SER A 156 3.50 -13.91 -16.91
N VAL A 157 3.17 -12.92 -17.75
CA VAL A 157 1.83 -12.33 -17.83
C VAL A 157 0.79 -13.34 -18.34
N GLU A 158 1.19 -14.30 -19.18
CA GLU A 158 0.32 -15.34 -19.75
C GLU A 158 -0.03 -16.44 -18.75
N LYS A 159 0.86 -16.69 -17.79
CA LYS A 159 0.69 -17.67 -16.70
C LYS A 159 1.02 -17.03 -15.36
N PRO A 160 0.22 -16.04 -14.90
CA PRO A 160 0.51 -15.32 -13.68
C PRO A 160 0.21 -16.17 -12.45
N LEU A 161 0.74 -15.77 -11.30
CA LEU A 161 0.42 -16.38 -10.01
C LEU A 161 -1.06 -16.17 -9.65
N ALA A 162 -1.59 -14.97 -9.94
CA ALA A 162 -3.01 -14.65 -9.84
C ALA A 162 -3.42 -13.61 -10.89
N THR A 163 -4.68 -13.64 -11.32
CA THR A 163 -5.20 -12.74 -12.38
C THR A 163 -5.49 -11.33 -11.88
N THR A 164 -5.57 -11.11 -10.57
CA THR A 164 -5.79 -9.81 -9.95
C THR A 164 -4.53 -9.37 -9.19
N GLY A 165 -4.24 -8.06 -9.22
CA GLY A 165 -3.11 -7.48 -8.49
C GLY A 165 -3.21 -7.66 -6.96
N GLY A 166 -2.10 -7.45 -6.26
CA GLY A 166 -2.01 -7.76 -4.83
C GLY A 166 -2.58 -6.71 -3.86
N ILE A 167 -2.99 -5.53 -4.35
CA ILE A 167 -3.53 -4.42 -3.56
C ILE A 167 -4.89 -4.03 -4.15
N THR A 168 -5.88 -3.83 -3.28
CA THR A 168 -7.21 -3.35 -3.63
C THR A 168 -7.49 -2.06 -2.89
N ILE A 169 -7.95 -1.03 -3.62
CA ILE A 169 -8.46 0.20 -3.03
C ILE A 169 -9.96 0.02 -2.81
N LEU A 170 -10.43 0.34 -1.61
CA LEU A 170 -11.82 0.18 -1.19
C LEU A 170 -12.47 1.55 -1.03
N GLY A 171 -13.68 1.71 -1.56
CA GLY A 171 -14.60 2.81 -1.23
C GLY A 171 -15.65 2.34 -0.22
N GLY A 172 -16.87 2.87 -0.31
CA GLY A 172 -18.00 2.45 0.53
C GLY A 172 -18.30 3.38 1.70
N SER A 173 -19.33 3.04 2.47
CA SER A 173 -19.86 3.93 3.50
C SER A 173 -18.92 4.12 4.70
N LEU A 174 -17.99 3.20 4.94
CA LEU A 174 -17.01 3.31 6.03
C LEU A 174 -15.73 4.06 5.62
N SER A 175 -15.39 4.06 4.32
CA SER A 175 -14.20 4.71 3.76
C SER A 175 -14.51 5.53 2.51
N PRO A 176 -15.26 6.64 2.64
CA PRO A 176 -15.74 7.42 1.49
C PRO A 176 -14.64 8.16 0.73
N GLU A 177 -13.48 8.44 1.35
CA GLU A 177 -12.29 8.95 0.65
C GLU A 177 -11.33 7.82 0.22
N GLY A 178 -11.66 6.58 0.53
CA GLY A 178 -10.84 5.41 0.21
C GLY A 178 -10.20 4.73 1.41
N ALA A 179 -9.83 3.47 1.22
CA ALA A 179 -9.01 2.66 2.10
C ALA A 179 -8.16 1.69 1.26
N VAL A 180 -7.15 1.09 1.87
CA VAL A 180 -6.22 0.18 1.17
C VAL A 180 -6.21 -1.18 1.86
N CYS A 181 -6.45 -2.23 1.08
CA CYS A 181 -6.38 -3.62 1.54
C CYS A 181 -5.39 -4.41 0.70
N LYS A 182 -4.58 -5.24 1.35
CA LYS A 182 -3.78 -6.25 0.65
C LYS A 182 -4.63 -7.49 0.45
N THR A 183 -4.86 -7.88 -0.80
CA THR A 183 -5.74 -9.00 -1.16
C THR A 183 -4.96 -10.21 -1.67
N ALA A 184 -3.68 -10.03 -2.02
CA ALA A 184 -2.77 -11.13 -2.34
C ALA A 184 -2.72 -12.16 -1.20
N GLY A 185 -3.06 -13.42 -1.52
CA GLY A 185 -2.96 -14.56 -0.60
C GLY A 185 -4.02 -14.62 0.50
N VAL A 186 -5.06 -13.78 0.47
CA VAL A 186 -6.13 -13.77 1.49
C VAL A 186 -7.18 -14.83 1.20
N GLY A 187 -7.61 -14.98 -0.05
CA GLY A 187 -8.59 -16.00 -0.48
C GLY A 187 -10.00 -15.80 0.08
N VAL A 188 -10.36 -14.57 0.48
CA VAL A 188 -11.68 -14.20 0.99
C VAL A 188 -12.19 -13.01 0.18
N ASP A 189 -13.29 -13.21 -0.55
CA ASP A 189 -13.89 -12.15 -1.38
C ASP A 189 -14.87 -11.27 -0.59
N VAL A 190 -15.59 -11.87 0.37
CA VAL A 190 -16.56 -11.18 1.22
C VAL A 190 -16.39 -11.62 2.67
N PHE A 191 -16.37 -10.66 3.58
CA PHE A 191 -16.39 -10.92 5.02
C PHE A 191 -17.34 -9.93 5.70
N GLU A 192 -18.12 -10.42 6.66
CA GLU A 192 -19.05 -9.61 7.42
C GLU A 192 -19.10 -10.05 8.88
N GLY A 193 -18.92 -9.12 9.81
CA GLY A 193 -18.87 -9.41 11.24
C GLY A 193 -19.32 -8.25 12.11
N PRO A 194 -19.56 -8.48 13.41
CA PRO A 194 -19.84 -7.42 14.36
C PRO A 194 -18.55 -6.66 14.69
N ALA A 195 -18.65 -5.35 14.84
CA ALA A 195 -17.53 -4.49 15.19
C ALA A 195 -17.09 -4.70 16.65
N ARG A 196 -15.78 -4.73 16.86
CA ARG A 196 -15.09 -4.59 18.15
C ARG A 196 -14.20 -3.36 18.06
N VAL A 197 -14.57 -2.28 18.75
CA VAL A 197 -14.00 -0.95 18.54
C VAL A 197 -12.98 -0.62 19.61
N PHE A 198 -11.79 -0.24 19.15
CA PHE A 198 -10.68 0.15 20.00
C PHE A 198 -10.14 1.50 19.58
N GLU A 199 -9.98 2.40 20.55
CA GLU A 199 -9.46 3.74 20.28
C GLU A 199 -7.95 3.77 20.11
N ARG A 200 -7.23 2.69 20.45
CA ARG A 200 -5.77 2.58 20.31
C ARG A 200 -5.36 1.12 20.13
N GLU A 201 -4.25 0.86 19.43
CA GLU A 201 -3.71 -0.51 19.24
C GLU A 201 -3.52 -1.26 20.56
N GLN A 202 -3.08 -0.58 21.62
CA GLN A 202 -2.83 -1.21 22.93
C GLN A 202 -4.09 -1.84 23.53
N ASN A 203 -5.26 -1.22 23.31
CA ASN A 203 -6.52 -1.75 23.82
C ASN A 203 -6.96 -2.98 23.01
N ALA A 204 -6.72 -2.99 21.69
CA ALA A 204 -6.96 -4.16 20.85
C ALA A 204 -6.04 -5.33 21.21
N MET A 205 -4.78 -5.06 21.56
CA MET A 205 -3.84 -6.06 22.05
C MET A 205 -4.31 -6.69 23.36
N ALA A 206 -4.71 -5.88 24.34
CA ALA A 206 -5.22 -6.39 25.61
C ALA A 206 -6.48 -7.26 25.42
N ALA A 207 -7.40 -6.83 24.54
CA ALA A 207 -8.61 -7.58 24.21
C ALA A 207 -8.35 -8.87 23.42
N LEU A 208 -7.20 -8.99 22.76
CA LEU A 208 -6.77 -10.25 22.15
C LEU A 208 -6.21 -11.19 23.21
N GLU A 209 -5.38 -10.67 24.11
CA GLU A 209 -4.72 -11.43 25.18
C GLU A 209 -5.72 -11.99 26.20
N ASP A 210 -6.78 -11.24 26.54
CA ASP A 210 -7.84 -11.68 27.45
C ASP A 210 -8.93 -12.56 26.79
N GLY A 211 -8.83 -12.78 25.48
CA GLY A 211 -9.79 -13.57 24.71
C GLY A 211 -11.10 -12.86 24.39
N THR A 212 -11.20 -11.53 24.50
CA THR A 212 -12.38 -10.77 24.07
C THR A 212 -12.57 -10.83 22.55
N ILE A 213 -11.47 -10.79 21.77
CA ILE A 213 -11.51 -10.91 20.31
C ILE A 213 -11.71 -12.37 19.90
N GLN A 214 -12.76 -12.63 19.12
CA GLN A 214 -13.19 -13.96 18.72
C GLN A 214 -13.27 -14.11 17.19
N ALA A 215 -13.33 -15.36 16.72
CA ALA A 215 -13.57 -15.65 15.31
C ALA A 215 -14.92 -15.04 14.86
N GLY A 216 -14.91 -14.35 13.72
CA GLY A 216 -16.04 -13.63 13.15
C GLY A 216 -16.03 -12.13 13.45
N ASP A 217 -15.21 -11.65 14.38
CA ASP A 217 -15.16 -10.23 14.73
C ASP A 217 -14.56 -9.35 13.61
N VAL A 218 -15.04 -8.11 13.55
CA VAL A 218 -14.39 -7.01 12.81
C VAL A 218 -13.74 -6.09 13.83
N VAL A 219 -12.42 -6.18 13.96
CA VAL A 219 -11.64 -5.38 14.90
C VAL A 219 -11.31 -4.03 14.28
N VAL A 220 -11.90 -2.97 14.82
CA VAL A 220 -11.73 -1.59 14.37
C VAL A 220 -10.78 -0.88 15.33
N ILE A 221 -9.60 -0.50 14.85
CA ILE A 221 -8.60 0.25 15.61
C ILE A 221 -8.53 1.65 15.01
N ARG A 222 -9.07 2.65 15.71
CA ARG A 222 -9.22 4.01 15.18
C ARG A 222 -8.42 5.03 15.98
N TYR A 223 -8.37 6.29 15.51
CA TYR A 223 -7.48 7.33 16.04
C TYR A 223 -5.99 6.94 15.95
N GLU A 224 -5.64 6.18 14.92
CA GLU A 224 -4.27 5.82 14.57
C GLU A 224 -3.83 6.46 13.24
N GLY A 225 -4.70 7.28 12.64
CA GLY A 225 -4.43 8.02 11.41
C GLY A 225 -3.36 9.11 11.53
N PRO A 226 -3.10 9.84 10.42
CA PRO A 226 -2.09 10.89 10.37
C PRO A 226 -2.17 11.88 11.53
N LYS A 227 -3.36 12.39 11.83
CA LYS A 227 -3.56 13.33 12.94
C LYS A 227 -3.94 12.62 14.24
N GLY A 228 -4.69 11.53 14.18
CA GLY A 228 -5.25 10.85 15.36
C GLY A 228 -4.20 10.19 16.26
N GLY A 229 -3.17 9.59 15.65
CA GLY A 229 -2.10 8.89 16.36
C GLY A 229 -1.27 9.81 17.28
N PRO A 230 -0.57 10.83 16.76
CA PRO A 230 -0.37 11.24 15.36
C PRO A 230 0.82 10.52 14.71
N GLY A 231 0.90 10.55 13.39
CA GLY A 231 2.00 9.95 12.61
C GLY A 231 1.66 8.62 11.95
N MET A 232 0.37 8.28 11.84
CA MET A 232 -0.14 7.15 11.06
C MET A 232 0.66 5.85 11.29
N ARG A 233 0.69 5.33 12.52
CA ARG A 233 1.62 4.24 12.88
C ARG A 233 1.33 2.94 12.12
N GLU A 234 2.37 2.16 11.91
CA GLU A 234 2.28 0.82 11.35
C GLU A 234 2.09 -0.20 12.48
N MET A 235 0.94 -0.87 12.50
CA MET A 235 0.53 -1.76 13.59
C MET A 235 0.85 -3.22 13.28
N LEU A 236 2.14 -3.57 13.35
CA LEU A 236 2.61 -4.95 13.15
C LEU A 236 2.29 -5.86 14.35
N MET A 237 2.23 -5.31 15.56
CA MET A 237 2.07 -6.13 16.77
C MET A 237 0.72 -6.85 16.77
N ILE A 238 -0.37 -6.11 16.53
CA ILE A 238 -1.71 -6.70 16.52
C ILE A 238 -1.92 -7.68 15.36
N THR A 239 -1.38 -7.41 14.18
CA THR A 239 -1.53 -8.32 13.03
C THR A 239 -0.74 -9.61 13.24
N GLY A 240 0.46 -9.52 13.82
CA GLY A 240 1.25 -10.69 14.22
C GLY A 240 0.56 -11.50 15.32
N ALA A 241 -0.01 -10.84 16.32
CA ALA A 241 -0.69 -11.50 17.43
C ALA A 241 -1.98 -12.22 16.97
N ILE A 242 -2.80 -11.60 16.14
CA ILE A 242 -4.01 -12.23 15.54
C ILE A 242 -3.63 -13.48 14.75
N LYS A 243 -2.55 -13.42 13.97
CA LYS A 243 -2.03 -14.58 13.24
C LYS A 243 -1.56 -15.68 14.21
N GLY A 244 -0.81 -15.31 15.25
CA GLY A 244 -0.31 -16.24 16.27
C GLY A 244 -1.42 -16.93 17.06
N ALA A 245 -2.53 -16.23 17.29
CA ALA A 245 -3.75 -16.76 17.90
C ALA A 245 -4.58 -17.67 16.97
N GLY A 246 -4.16 -17.85 15.71
CA GLY A 246 -4.89 -18.66 14.72
C GLY A 246 -6.12 -17.97 14.12
N LEU A 247 -6.32 -16.68 14.38
CA LEU A 247 -7.51 -15.92 13.95
C LEU A 247 -7.35 -15.22 12.60
N GLY A 248 -6.19 -15.31 11.96
CA GLY A 248 -5.86 -14.53 10.75
C GLY A 248 -6.77 -14.75 9.53
N LYS A 249 -7.56 -15.83 9.48
CA LYS A 249 -8.56 -16.08 8.42
C LYS A 249 -10.00 -15.82 8.87
N SER A 250 -10.23 -15.63 10.16
CA SER A 250 -11.55 -15.55 10.75
C SER A 250 -11.86 -14.18 11.35
N VAL A 251 -10.91 -13.24 11.34
CA VAL A 251 -11.10 -11.86 11.82
C VAL A 251 -10.68 -10.89 10.73
N MET A 252 -11.41 -9.77 10.62
CA MET A 252 -11.01 -8.64 9.79
C MET A 252 -10.47 -7.51 10.69
N LEU A 253 -9.34 -6.92 10.31
CA LEU A 253 -8.77 -5.75 10.97
C LEU A 253 -9.00 -4.50 10.10
N ILE A 254 -9.48 -3.41 10.72
CA ILE A 254 -9.73 -2.13 10.07
C ILE A 254 -9.06 -1.01 10.85
N THR A 255 -8.41 -0.07 10.17
CA THR A 255 -7.83 1.11 10.82
C THR A 255 -7.74 2.34 9.91
N ASP A 256 -7.81 3.52 10.52
CA ASP A 256 -7.38 4.78 9.91
C ASP A 256 -5.84 4.97 9.91
N GLY A 257 -5.11 4.13 10.65
CA GLY A 257 -3.65 4.00 10.59
C GLY A 257 -3.16 3.09 9.45
N ARG A 258 -2.05 2.37 9.68
CA ARG A 258 -1.45 1.46 8.68
C ARG A 258 -1.23 0.07 9.26
N PHE A 259 -1.32 -0.94 8.40
CA PHE A 259 -0.85 -2.29 8.72
C PHE A 259 0.43 -2.59 7.97
N SER A 260 1.24 -3.47 8.56
CA SER A 260 2.52 -3.79 7.98
C SER A 260 2.41 -4.61 6.71
N GLY A 261 3.36 -4.39 5.80
CA GLY A 261 3.50 -5.14 4.56
C GLY A 261 3.68 -6.64 4.78
N GLY A 262 3.95 -7.10 6.01
CA GLY A 262 4.06 -8.49 6.48
C GLY A 262 2.75 -9.18 6.92
N THR A 263 1.64 -8.46 6.88
CA THR A 263 0.34 -8.90 7.40
C THR A 263 -0.31 -9.98 6.52
N THR A 264 -0.98 -10.95 7.13
CA THR A 264 -1.77 -11.99 6.45
C THR A 264 -3.21 -11.99 6.97
N GLY A 265 -4.19 -12.09 6.08
CA GLY A 265 -5.62 -11.96 6.41
C GLY A 265 -6.23 -10.67 5.86
N LEU A 266 -7.51 -10.42 6.16
CA LEU A 266 -8.20 -9.19 5.75
C LEU A 266 -7.81 -8.04 6.67
N CYS A 267 -6.88 -7.21 6.21
CA CYS A 267 -6.37 -6.06 6.96
C CYS A 267 -6.49 -4.82 6.10
N VAL A 268 -7.40 -3.94 6.49
CA VAL A 268 -7.76 -2.71 5.78
C VAL A 268 -7.18 -1.52 6.53
N GLY A 269 -6.21 -0.85 5.92
CA GLY A 269 -5.61 0.37 6.46
C GLY A 269 -6.04 1.60 5.69
N HIS A 270 -5.55 2.76 6.13
CA HIS A 270 -5.69 4.05 5.45
C HIS A 270 -7.16 4.47 5.29
N VAL A 271 -8.06 4.00 6.17
CA VAL A 271 -9.47 4.40 6.11
C VAL A 271 -9.57 5.91 6.24
N ALA A 272 -10.08 6.55 5.20
CA ALA A 272 -10.23 7.98 5.10
C ALA A 272 -11.71 8.37 4.88
N PRO A 273 -12.20 9.46 5.51
CA PRO A 273 -11.50 10.32 6.48
C PRO A 273 -11.18 9.59 7.80
N GLU A 274 -10.07 9.98 8.45
CA GLU A 274 -9.65 9.37 9.71
C GLU A 274 -10.60 9.74 10.87
N ALA A 275 -10.49 9.02 12.00
CA ALA A 275 -11.42 9.18 13.10
C ALA A 275 -11.39 10.58 13.71
N VAL A 276 -10.22 11.21 13.84
CA VAL A 276 -10.10 12.54 14.46
C VAL A 276 -10.69 13.66 13.58
N ASP A 277 -10.82 13.43 12.28
CA ASP A 277 -11.49 14.33 11.34
C ASP A 277 -13.01 14.05 11.24
N GLY A 278 -13.54 13.12 12.04
CA GLY A 278 -14.97 12.80 12.09
C GLY A 278 -15.48 12.00 10.89
N GLY A 279 -14.60 11.18 10.30
CA GLY A 279 -14.96 10.19 9.30
C GLY A 279 -15.87 9.08 9.86
N PRO A 280 -16.51 8.28 9.00
CA PRO A 280 -17.45 7.23 9.45
C PRO A 280 -16.87 6.25 10.47
N ILE A 281 -15.57 5.95 10.39
CA ILE A 281 -14.86 5.10 11.36
C ILE A 281 -14.93 5.63 12.80
N ALA A 282 -15.05 6.95 13.00
CA ALA A 282 -15.22 7.58 14.32
C ALA A 282 -16.60 7.33 14.95
N LEU A 283 -17.56 6.86 14.16
CA LEU A 283 -18.96 6.70 14.56
C LEU A 283 -19.36 5.24 14.78
N VAL A 284 -18.47 4.30 14.45
CA VAL A 284 -18.66 2.87 14.70
C VAL A 284 -18.78 2.63 16.21
N ARG A 285 -19.70 1.74 16.58
CA ARG A 285 -19.92 1.24 17.94
C ARG A 285 -19.80 -0.28 17.95
N ASP A 286 -19.51 -0.86 19.11
CA ASP A 286 -19.49 -2.31 19.28
C ASP A 286 -20.80 -2.95 18.82
N GLY A 287 -20.69 -4.05 18.07
CA GLY A 287 -21.82 -4.80 17.53
C GLY A 287 -22.36 -4.30 16.18
N ASP A 288 -21.98 -3.10 15.71
CA ASP A 288 -22.33 -2.65 14.36
C ASP A 288 -21.82 -3.66 13.32
N ARG A 289 -22.61 -3.96 12.30
CA ARG A 289 -22.19 -4.88 11.23
C ARG A 289 -21.33 -4.14 10.22
N ILE A 290 -20.16 -4.68 9.91
CA ILE A 290 -19.26 -4.15 8.88
C ILE A 290 -19.02 -5.24 7.84
N ARG A 291 -19.08 -4.85 6.57
CA ARG A 291 -18.88 -5.73 5.43
C ARG A 291 -17.76 -5.21 4.54
N ILE A 292 -16.86 -6.10 4.15
CA ILE A 292 -15.96 -5.90 3.02
C ILE A 292 -16.43 -6.76 1.85
N ASP A 293 -16.43 -6.17 0.66
CA ASP A 293 -16.63 -6.86 -0.61
C ASP A 293 -15.49 -6.48 -1.55
N VAL A 294 -14.53 -7.39 -1.69
CA VAL A 294 -13.29 -7.17 -2.46
C VAL A 294 -13.60 -7.06 -3.96
N ALA A 295 -14.57 -7.83 -4.45
CA ALA A 295 -14.96 -7.83 -5.85
C ALA A 295 -15.61 -6.50 -6.25
N ASN A 296 -16.51 -6.00 -5.40
CA ASN A 296 -17.18 -4.70 -5.58
C ASN A 296 -16.36 -3.51 -5.06
N ARG A 297 -15.23 -3.77 -4.41
CA ARG A 297 -14.30 -2.78 -3.83
C ARG A 297 -14.98 -1.86 -2.81
N THR A 298 -15.82 -2.43 -1.94
CA THR A 298 -16.51 -1.66 -0.91
C THR A 298 -16.13 -2.11 0.50
N LEU A 299 -16.11 -1.12 1.40
CA LEU A 299 -16.04 -1.28 2.84
C LEU A 299 -17.22 -0.51 3.45
N ASP A 300 -18.23 -1.24 3.91
CA ASP A 300 -19.51 -0.68 4.31
C ASP A 300 -19.80 -0.90 5.79
N LEU A 301 -20.18 0.18 6.46
CA LEU A 301 -20.80 0.18 7.77
C LEU A 301 -22.31 0.01 7.58
N LEU A 302 -22.85 -1.15 7.97
CA LEU A 302 -24.26 -1.51 7.78
C LEU A 302 -25.14 -0.90 8.89
N VAL A 303 -25.07 0.42 9.02
CA VAL A 303 -25.86 1.24 9.95
C VAL A 303 -26.64 2.26 9.13
N ASN A 304 -27.88 2.52 9.53
CA ASN A 304 -28.73 3.48 8.84
C ASN A 304 -28.07 4.88 8.80
N PRO A 305 -28.04 5.58 7.65
CA PRO A 305 -27.41 6.89 7.54
C PRO A 305 -27.95 7.92 8.54
N SER A 306 -29.26 7.88 8.84
CA SER A 306 -29.91 8.75 9.84
C SER A 306 -29.35 8.54 11.25
N GLU A 307 -29.04 7.30 11.62
CA GLU A 307 -28.41 6.98 12.89
C GLU A 307 -26.98 7.49 12.94
N LEU A 308 -26.20 7.31 11.87
CA LEU A 308 -24.83 7.84 11.80
C LEU A 308 -24.81 9.38 11.91
N MET A 309 -25.76 10.06 11.26
CA MET A 309 -25.94 11.51 11.42
C MET A 309 -26.25 11.88 12.88
N ALA A 310 -27.15 11.14 13.54
CA ALA A 310 -27.46 11.36 14.96
C ALA A 310 -26.22 11.15 15.85
N ARG A 311 -25.45 10.07 15.65
CA ARG A 311 -24.19 9.80 16.38
C ARG A 311 -23.19 10.95 16.20
N LYS A 312 -23.09 11.50 14.99
CA LYS A 312 -22.18 12.59 14.64
C LYS A 312 -22.50 13.89 15.37
N THR A 313 -23.77 14.18 15.70
CA THR A 313 -24.15 15.41 16.43
C THR A 313 -23.52 15.52 17.82
N THR A 314 -23.31 14.38 18.48
CA THR A 314 -22.71 14.32 19.83
C THR A 314 -21.24 13.94 19.81
N TRP A 315 -20.68 13.66 18.63
CA TRP A 315 -19.31 13.20 18.48
C TRP A 315 -18.31 14.30 18.81
N LYS A 316 -17.25 13.93 19.54
CA LYS A 316 -16.10 14.79 19.81
C LYS A 316 -14.83 13.99 19.52
N PRO A 317 -13.81 14.59 18.87
CA PRO A 317 -12.57 13.90 18.60
C PRO A 317 -11.84 13.55 19.91
N VAL A 318 -11.21 12.37 19.95
CA VAL A 318 -10.27 12.01 21.00
C VAL A 318 -8.91 12.64 20.65
N PRO A 319 -8.41 13.63 21.40
CA PRO A 319 -7.17 14.30 21.07
C PRO A 319 -5.96 13.39 21.31
N HIS A 320 -4.89 13.60 20.54
CA HIS A 320 -3.61 12.96 20.83
C HIS A 320 -2.84 13.65 21.97
N LYS A 321 -1.92 12.93 22.61
CA LYS A 321 -1.16 13.42 23.78
C LYS A 321 -0.09 14.47 23.45
N TYR A 322 0.39 14.53 22.21
CA TYR A 322 1.53 15.37 21.82
C TYR A 322 1.13 16.83 21.57
N GLN A 323 1.24 17.70 22.58
CA GLN A 323 0.84 19.11 22.45
C GLN A 323 1.96 20.04 21.91
N ARG A 324 3.21 19.58 21.90
CA ARG A 324 4.39 20.32 21.40
C ARG A 324 5.34 19.38 20.65
N GLY A 325 6.37 19.95 20.00
CA GLY A 325 7.40 19.19 19.31
C GLY A 325 7.01 18.77 17.89
N VAL A 326 7.79 17.86 17.30
CA VAL A 326 7.63 17.47 15.88
C VAL A 326 6.26 16.87 15.58
N LEU A 327 5.74 16.01 16.46
CA LEU A 327 4.43 15.37 16.27
C LEU A 327 3.26 16.35 16.36
N ALA A 328 3.38 17.39 17.21
CA ALA A 328 2.38 18.46 17.27
C ALA A 328 2.44 19.37 16.04
N LYS A 329 3.61 19.58 15.43
CA LYS A 329 3.74 20.28 14.15
C LYS A 329 3.14 19.44 13.02
N TYR A 330 3.48 18.15 12.96
CA TYR A 330 2.97 17.22 11.96
C TYR A 330 1.45 17.17 11.94
N ALA A 331 0.79 16.96 13.09
CA ALA A 331 -0.66 16.88 13.17
C ALA A 331 -1.39 18.16 12.72
N LYS A 332 -0.72 19.33 12.73
CA LYS A 332 -1.29 20.60 12.25
C LYS A 332 -1.20 20.77 10.73
N LEU A 333 -0.22 20.12 10.10
CA LEU A 333 0.11 20.31 8.69
C LEU A 333 -0.35 19.14 7.81
N VAL A 334 -0.40 17.94 8.38
CA VAL A 334 -0.59 16.72 7.61
C VAL A 334 -1.99 16.63 6.98
N GLY A 335 -2.00 16.28 5.69
CA GLY A 335 -3.21 15.95 4.93
C GLY A 335 -3.73 14.52 5.16
N SER A 336 -4.84 14.20 4.48
CA SER A 336 -5.45 12.85 4.53
C SER A 336 -4.51 11.79 3.92
N ALA A 337 -4.60 10.56 4.40
CA ALA A 337 -3.89 9.41 3.83
C ALA A 337 -4.29 9.15 2.37
N SER A 338 -5.53 9.48 1.99
CA SER A 338 -6.04 9.41 0.60
C SER A 338 -5.28 10.35 -0.36
N ARG A 339 -4.54 11.31 0.18
CA ARG A 339 -3.71 12.30 -0.52
C ARG A 339 -2.22 12.17 -0.17
N GLY A 340 -1.78 11.01 0.30
CA GLY A 340 -0.36 10.76 0.58
C GLY A 340 0.15 11.30 1.92
N ALA A 341 -0.71 11.87 2.78
CA ALA A 341 -0.31 12.47 4.06
C ALA A 341 0.84 13.50 3.93
N VAL A 342 0.79 14.34 2.89
CA VAL A 342 1.68 15.48 2.66
C VAL A 342 1.49 16.57 3.72
N CYS A 343 2.46 17.48 3.88
CA CYS A 343 2.56 18.40 5.04
C CYS A 343 2.84 19.87 4.68
N ASP A 344 2.70 20.24 3.41
CA ASP A 344 2.93 21.59 2.89
C ASP A 344 1.64 22.40 2.71
#